data_AF-A0A968KUI8-F1
#
_entry.id   AF-A0A968KUI8-F1
#
_cell.length_a   1.000
_cell.length_b   1.000
_cell.length_c   1.000
_cell.angle_alpha   90.00
_cell.angle_beta   90.00
_cell.angle_gamma   90.00
#
_symmetry.space_group_name_H-M   'P 1'
#
loop_
_entity.id
_entity.type
_entity.pdbx_description
1 polymer ?
#
loop_
_entity_poly.entity_id
_entity_poly.type
_entity_poly.pdbx_seq_one_letter_code
_entity_poly.pdbx_strand_id
1 'polypeptide(L)'
;MELITGKELAIALGVSASQITRARQAGYINYVDGQNKYHLEEATIGWQYSQSVKHGELINLTKTAEILQTTKSNITQMSQAGRLKAVQIGNKELFFSLKDVEVIRQSRQRENKEHEASDKDEKELKKQSLELDIAIKKITLLERQGRVMPIETVQQQNSMLIHKIDEYMAIGAERIAQAIRHCQSDDDRRVKIDYELHRFVKDLKRFMSEREVV
;
A
#
# COMPACT_ATOMS: atom_id res chain seq x y z
N MET A 1 33.99 43.29 18.11
CA MET A 1 33.35 43.33 16.77
C MET A 1 34.00 44.42 15.96
N GLU A 2 34.56 44.07 14.80
CA GLU A 2 35.25 45.02 13.93
C GLU A 2 34.24 45.87 13.15
N LEU A 3 34.42 47.19 13.19
CA LEU A 3 33.58 48.17 12.48
C LEU A 3 34.32 48.65 11.24
N ILE A 4 33.74 48.39 10.07
CA ILE A 4 34.36 48.70 8.79
C ILE A 4 33.51 49.67 7.97
N THR A 5 34.18 50.45 7.12
CA THR A 5 33.54 51.34 6.16
C THR A 5 32.95 50.55 4.99
N GLY A 6 32.05 51.17 4.22
CA GLY A 6 31.49 50.53 3.02
C GLY A 6 32.53 50.18 1.95
N LYS A 7 33.67 50.90 1.92
CA LYS A 7 34.78 50.61 1.00
C LYS A 7 35.55 49.37 1.43
N GLU A 8 35.83 49.25 2.73
CA GLU A 8 36.49 48.06 3.30
C GLU A 8 35.60 46.82 3.20
N LEU A 9 34.29 46.96 3.43
CA LEU A 9 33.32 45.87 3.25
C LEU A 9 33.24 45.40 1.79
N ALA A 10 33.27 46.33 0.83
CA ALA A 10 33.30 46.00 -0.59
C ALA A 10 34.54 45.17 -0.97
N ILE A 11 35.71 45.53 -0.43
CA ILE A 11 36.96 44.77 -0.61
C ILE A 11 36.84 43.39 0.05
N ALA A 12 36.38 43.33 1.30
CA ALA A 12 36.26 42.08 2.07
C ALA A 12 35.32 41.06 1.40
N LEU A 13 34.23 41.53 0.79
CA LEU A 13 33.26 40.68 0.09
C LEU A 13 33.59 40.46 -1.39
N GLY A 14 34.64 41.09 -1.92
CA GLY A 14 35.01 40.99 -3.34
C GLY A 14 33.99 41.61 -4.31
N VAL A 15 33.32 42.69 -3.92
CA VAL A 15 32.20 43.30 -4.65
C VAL A 15 32.40 44.81 -4.85
N SER A 16 31.59 45.41 -5.71
CA SER A 16 31.60 46.85 -5.92
C SER A 16 30.86 47.61 -4.81
N ALA A 17 31.26 48.86 -4.55
CA ALA A 17 30.57 49.74 -3.60
C ALA A 17 29.09 49.97 -3.96
N SER A 18 28.74 49.89 -5.26
CA SER A 18 27.35 49.96 -5.73
C SER A 18 26.53 48.72 -5.34
N GLN A 19 27.15 47.54 -5.27
CA GLN A 19 26.50 46.32 -4.74
C GLN A 19 26.25 46.43 -3.24
N ILE A 20 27.20 46.95 -2.47
CA ILE A 20 27.01 47.24 -1.03
C ILE A 20 25.86 48.23 -0.83
N THR A 21 25.82 49.30 -1.63
CA THR A 21 24.75 50.30 -1.55
C THR A 21 23.38 49.69 -1.84
N ARG A 22 23.27 48.86 -2.88
CA ARG A 22 22.03 48.15 -3.22
C ARG A 22 21.61 47.15 -2.15
N ALA A 23 22.53 46.37 -1.62
CA ALA A 23 22.26 45.43 -0.53
C ALA A 23 21.75 46.16 0.73
N ARG A 24 22.33 47.33 1.03
CA ARG A 24 21.86 48.18 2.12
C ARG A 24 20.48 48.77 1.87
N GLN A 25 20.24 49.32 0.67
CA GLN A 25 18.94 49.87 0.30
C GLN A 25 17.82 48.83 0.37
N ALA A 26 18.14 47.58 0.03
CA ALA A 26 17.21 46.46 0.14
C ALA A 26 17.14 45.85 1.55
N GLY A 27 17.89 46.39 2.53
CA GLY A 27 17.82 45.98 3.94
C GLY A 27 18.56 44.69 4.30
N TYR A 28 19.38 44.16 3.40
CA TYR A 28 20.18 42.95 3.65
C TYR A 28 21.35 43.21 4.59
N ILE A 29 21.93 44.41 4.53
CA ILE A 29 23.03 44.85 5.39
C ILE A 29 22.68 46.22 5.97
N ASN A 30 23.01 46.46 7.24
CA ASN A 30 22.62 47.68 7.94
C ASN A 30 23.84 48.41 8.50
N TYR A 31 23.74 49.72 8.56
CA TYR A 31 24.68 50.52 9.34
C TYR A 31 24.50 50.21 10.83
N VAL A 32 25.59 50.34 11.56
CA VAL A 32 25.56 50.41 13.02
C VAL A 32 24.95 51.75 13.42
N ASP A 33 24.04 51.74 14.40
CA ASP A 33 23.23 52.90 14.74
C ASP A 33 24.10 54.15 15.00
N GLY A 34 23.70 55.28 14.39
CA GLY A 34 24.44 56.54 14.46
C GLY A 34 25.79 56.59 13.74
N GLN A 35 26.23 55.54 13.02
CA GLN A 35 27.53 55.50 12.35
C GLN A 35 27.44 55.03 10.88
N ASN A 36 28.19 55.66 9.97
CA ASN A 36 28.35 55.19 8.58
C ASN A 36 29.31 53.99 8.47
N LYS A 37 29.17 53.00 9.36
CA LYS A 37 30.02 51.79 9.47
C LYS A 37 29.16 50.53 9.61
N TYR A 38 29.75 49.37 9.33
CA TYR A 38 29.11 48.06 9.37
C TYR A 38 29.84 47.13 10.32
N HIS A 39 29.12 46.19 10.94
CA HIS A 39 29.71 44.99 11.51
C HIS A 39 30.06 44.02 10.37
N LEU A 40 31.34 43.63 10.25
CA LEU A 40 31.80 42.77 9.16
C LEU A 40 31.05 41.44 9.09
N GLU A 41 30.89 40.76 10.24
CA GLU A 41 30.23 39.45 10.30
C GLU A 41 28.75 39.53 9.91
N GLU A 42 27.99 40.45 10.49
CA GLU A 42 26.57 40.66 10.17
C GLU A 42 26.36 41.08 8.72
N ALA A 43 27.23 41.96 8.20
CA ALA A 43 27.17 42.38 6.81
C ALA A 43 27.53 41.25 5.84
N THR A 44 28.44 40.36 6.22
CA THR A 44 28.79 39.16 5.44
C THR A 44 27.61 38.19 5.38
N ILE A 45 26.96 37.93 6.51
CA ILE A 45 25.75 37.08 6.59
C ILE A 45 24.62 37.69 5.75
N GLY A 46 24.36 38.99 5.92
CA GLY A 46 23.37 39.72 5.13
C GLY A 46 23.65 39.68 3.63
N TRP A 47 24.92 39.79 3.24
CA TRP A 47 25.34 39.64 1.85
C TRP A 47 25.07 38.24 1.32
N GLN A 48 25.42 37.19 2.06
CA GLN A 48 25.14 35.81 1.66
C GLN A 48 23.63 35.58 1.46
N TYR A 49 22.80 36.09 2.35
CA TYR A 49 21.35 36.06 2.20
C TYR A 49 20.86 36.77 0.94
N SER A 50 21.43 37.94 0.60
CA SER A 50 21.10 38.64 -0.65
C SER A 50 21.40 37.78 -1.89
N GLN A 51 22.48 36.99 -1.84
CA GLN A 51 22.83 36.08 -2.93
C GLN A 51 21.88 34.89 -2.97
N SER A 52 21.58 34.26 -1.84
CA SER A 52 20.64 33.13 -1.79
C SER A 52 19.23 33.51 -2.24
N VAL A 53 18.76 34.73 -1.93
CA VAL A 53 17.48 35.23 -2.47
C VAL A 53 17.57 35.45 -3.98
N LYS A 54 18.65 36.07 -4.47
CA LYS A 54 18.85 36.32 -5.90
C LYS A 54 18.92 35.04 -6.74
N HIS A 55 19.52 33.98 -6.19
CA HIS A 55 19.65 32.68 -6.87
C HIS A 55 18.45 31.74 -6.60
N GLY A 56 17.45 32.17 -5.83
CA GLY A 56 16.23 31.41 -5.56
C GLY A 56 16.39 30.29 -4.53
N GLU A 57 17.50 30.25 -3.79
CA GLU A 57 17.71 29.30 -2.68
C GLU A 57 16.88 29.66 -1.46
N LEU A 58 16.67 30.97 -1.24
CA LEU A 58 15.78 31.52 -0.23
C LEU A 58 14.57 32.13 -0.89
N ILE A 59 13.39 31.64 -0.53
CA ILE A 59 12.11 32.03 -1.10
C ILE A 59 11.23 32.68 -0.04
N ASN A 60 10.41 33.66 -0.44
CA ASN A 60 9.53 34.35 0.48
C ASN A 60 8.29 33.52 0.86
N LEU A 61 7.53 34.05 1.82
CA LEU A 61 6.31 33.42 2.33
C LEU A 61 5.29 33.08 1.23
N THR A 62 5.14 33.96 0.23
CA THR A 62 4.18 33.77 -0.86
C THR A 62 4.59 32.58 -1.72
N LYS A 63 5.85 32.54 -2.17
CA LYS A 63 6.36 31.45 -3.00
C LYS A 63 6.35 30.11 -2.26
N THR A 64 6.64 30.14 -0.95
CA THR A 64 6.57 28.96 -0.09
C THR A 64 5.15 28.40 0.00
N ALA A 65 4.15 29.28 0.17
CA ALA A 65 2.74 28.90 0.20
C ALA A 65 2.27 28.29 -1.13
N GLU A 66 2.73 28.83 -2.27
CA GLU A 66 2.46 28.27 -3.61
C GLU A 66 3.03 26.86 -3.77
N ILE A 67 4.31 26.64 -3.40
CA ILE A 67 4.96 25.33 -3.58
C ILE A 67 4.32 24.25 -2.70
N LEU A 68 3.93 24.61 -1.48
CA LEU A 68 3.28 23.70 -0.54
C LEU A 68 1.75 23.63 -0.70
N GLN A 69 1.20 24.35 -1.69
CA GLN A 69 -0.24 24.43 -1.98
C GLN A 69 -1.07 24.69 -0.72
N THR A 70 -0.68 25.71 0.06
CA THR A 70 -1.28 26.04 1.35
C THR A 70 -1.37 27.55 1.54
N THR A 71 -1.89 28.00 2.68
CA THR A 71 -2.03 29.43 2.97
C THR A 71 -0.77 30.00 3.64
N LYS A 72 -0.56 31.32 3.48
CA LYS A 72 0.52 32.04 4.19
C LYS A 72 0.43 31.90 5.71
N SER A 73 -0.80 31.84 6.24
CA SER A 73 -1.06 31.58 7.67
C SER A 73 -0.49 30.23 8.09
N ASN A 74 -0.74 29.18 7.32
CA ASN A 74 -0.24 27.84 7.61
C ASN A 74 1.29 27.78 7.57
N ILE A 75 1.93 28.47 6.61
CA ILE A 75 3.41 28.56 6.58
C ILE A 75 3.95 29.25 7.83
N THR A 76 3.28 30.31 8.28
CA THR A 76 3.66 31.03 9.51
C THR A 76 3.55 30.12 10.74
N GLN A 77 2.44 29.37 10.85
CA GLN A 77 2.25 28.40 11.93
C GLN A 77 3.29 27.27 11.89
N MET A 78 3.62 26.75 10.69
CA MET A 78 4.66 25.73 10.52
C MET A 78 6.03 26.25 10.97
N SER A 79 6.32 27.52 10.69
CA SER A 79 7.56 28.16 11.12
C SER A 79 7.61 28.33 12.64
N GLN A 80 6.53 28.83 13.25
CA GLN A 80 6.41 28.97 14.70
C GLN A 80 6.51 27.63 15.43
N ALA A 81 5.99 26.55 14.81
CA ALA A 81 6.09 25.19 15.32
C ALA A 81 7.46 24.52 15.08
N GLY A 82 8.44 25.24 14.49
CA GLY A 82 9.78 24.72 14.21
C GLY A 82 9.84 23.69 13.07
N ARG A 83 8.73 23.47 12.34
CA ARG A 83 8.66 22.51 11.22
C ARG A 83 9.25 23.06 9.92
N LEU A 84 9.39 24.38 9.81
CA LEU A 84 10.02 25.05 8.69
C LEU A 84 10.89 26.20 9.21
N LYS A 85 12.19 26.14 8.97
CA LYS A 85 13.12 27.15 9.47
C LYS A 85 12.96 28.44 8.67
N ALA A 86 12.57 29.51 9.36
CA ALA A 86 12.55 30.85 8.79
C ALA A 86 13.90 31.54 9.01
N VAL A 87 14.34 32.28 7.99
CA VAL A 87 15.45 33.21 8.04
C VAL A 87 14.85 34.60 7.97
N GLN A 88 15.01 35.39 9.03
CA GLN A 88 14.64 36.79 9.02
C GLN A 88 15.76 37.58 8.35
N ILE A 89 15.46 38.23 7.23
CA ILE A 89 16.41 39.07 6.51
C ILE A 89 15.96 40.52 6.67
N GLY A 90 16.80 41.31 7.33
CA GLY A 90 16.47 42.69 7.69
C GLY A 90 15.22 42.77 8.59
N ASN A 91 14.44 43.84 8.40
CA ASN A 91 13.40 44.21 9.35
C ASN A 91 11.98 43.80 8.96
N LYS A 92 11.75 43.14 7.82
CA LYS A 92 10.37 43.00 7.29
C LYS A 92 9.96 41.67 6.67
N GLU A 93 10.88 40.83 6.19
CA GLU A 93 10.48 39.65 5.42
C GLU A 93 11.16 38.37 5.89
N LEU A 94 10.33 37.33 6.06
CA LEU A 94 10.76 35.98 6.38
C LEU A 94 11.00 35.20 5.09
N PHE A 95 12.15 34.55 5.03
CA PHE A 95 12.55 33.70 3.92
C PHE A 95 12.72 32.25 4.39
N PHE A 96 12.55 31.33 3.46
CA PHE A 96 12.57 29.90 3.70
C PHE A 96 13.49 29.24 2.68
N SER A 97 14.20 28.20 3.09
CA SER A 97 15.03 27.44 2.16
C SER A 97 14.14 26.67 1.18
N LEU A 98 14.37 26.83 -0.12
CA LEU A 98 13.69 26.06 -1.16
C LEU A 98 13.86 24.55 -0.93
N LYS A 99 15.07 24.12 -0.53
CA LYS A 99 15.39 22.72 -0.26
C LYS A 99 14.49 22.14 0.84
N ASP A 100 14.34 22.86 1.95
CA ASP A 100 13.50 22.40 3.07
C ASP A 100 12.02 22.35 2.68
N VAL A 101 11.58 23.33 1.90
CA VAL A 101 10.20 23.40 1.37
C VAL A 101 9.93 22.24 0.42
N GLU A 102 10.88 21.86 -0.44
CA GLU A 102 10.74 20.73 -1.34
C GLU A 102 10.70 19.38 -0.61
N VAL A 103 11.48 19.22 0.46
CA VAL A 103 11.43 18.01 1.30
C VAL A 103 10.02 17.83 1.89
N ILE A 104 9.43 18.89 2.43
CA ILE A 104 8.06 18.86 2.97
C ILE A 104 7.04 18.56 1.87
N ARG A 105 7.23 19.12 0.65
CA ARG A 105 6.34 18.82 -0.48
C ARG A 105 6.38 17.33 -0.83
N GLN A 106 7.58 16.74 -0.87
CA GLN A 106 7.76 15.34 -1.19
C GLN A 106 7.18 14.41 -0.12
N SER A 107 7.33 14.76 1.17
CA SER A 107 6.73 13.94 2.25
C SER A 107 5.21 13.91 2.16
N ARG A 108 4.55 15.05 1.95
CA ARG A 108 3.09 15.14 1.75
C ARG A 108 2.61 14.33 0.54
N GLN A 109 3.37 14.36 -0.56
CA GLN A 109 3.02 13.58 -1.75
C GLN A 109 3.13 12.07 -1.53
N ARG A 110 4.03 11.61 -0.65
CA ARG A 110 4.13 10.19 -0.28
C ARG A 110 2.98 9.78 0.63
N GLU A 111 2.71 10.56 1.67
CA GLU A 111 1.61 10.32 2.61
C GLU A 111 0.25 10.24 1.91
N ASN A 112 -0.03 11.16 0.96
CA ASN A 112 -1.27 11.15 0.18
C ASN A 112 -1.37 9.93 -0.74
N LYS A 113 -0.26 9.51 -1.36
CA LYS A 113 -0.26 8.32 -2.24
C LYS A 113 -0.47 7.02 -1.45
N GLU A 114 0.08 6.95 -0.24
CA GLU A 114 -0.11 5.79 0.65
C GLU A 114 -1.55 5.72 1.18
N HIS A 115 -2.15 6.86 1.56
CA HIS A 115 -3.56 6.90 1.97
C HIS A 115 -4.54 6.57 0.83
N GLU A 116 -4.32 7.08 -0.39
CA GLU A 116 -5.18 6.77 -1.54
C GLU A 116 -5.14 5.30 -1.95
N ALA A 117 -4.00 4.62 -1.78
CA ALA A 117 -3.89 3.19 -2.03
C ALA A 117 -4.63 2.37 -0.96
N SER A 118 -4.43 2.71 0.31
CA SER A 118 -5.09 2.05 1.45
C SER A 118 -6.62 2.16 1.37
N ASP A 119 -7.16 3.33 1.03
CA ASP A 119 -8.61 3.57 0.92
C ASP A 119 -9.25 2.78 -0.23
N LYS A 120 -8.51 2.53 -1.32
CA LYS A 120 -8.98 1.71 -2.44
C LYS A 120 -9.03 0.24 -2.06
N ASP A 121 -8.00 -0.25 -1.40
CA ASP A 121 -7.93 -1.65 -0.95
C ASP A 121 -9.03 -1.95 0.07
N GLU A 122 -9.29 -1.05 1.03
CA GLU A 122 -10.36 -1.24 2.01
C GLU A 122 -11.75 -1.26 1.36
N LYS A 123 -12.00 -0.41 0.36
CA LYS A 123 -13.28 -0.40 -0.38
C LYS A 123 -13.47 -1.66 -1.21
N GLU A 124 -12.43 -2.16 -1.86
CA GLU A 124 -12.49 -3.40 -2.64
C GLU A 124 -12.74 -4.61 -1.74
N LEU A 125 -12.08 -4.69 -0.59
CA LEU A 125 -12.33 -5.75 0.40
C LEU A 125 -13.77 -5.73 0.92
N LYS A 126 -14.32 -4.55 1.23
CA LYS A 126 -15.73 -4.41 1.65
C LYS A 126 -16.69 -4.87 0.56
N LYS A 127 -16.40 -4.54 -0.70
CA LYS A 127 -17.21 -4.99 -1.85
C LYS A 127 -17.19 -6.51 -1.99
N GLN A 128 -16.00 -7.13 -1.95
CA GLN A 128 -15.86 -8.59 -2.03
C GLN A 128 -16.58 -9.30 -0.88
N SER A 129 -16.50 -8.76 0.34
CA SER A 129 -17.24 -9.29 1.49
C SER A 129 -18.75 -9.25 1.29
N LEU A 130 -19.28 -8.15 0.73
CA LEU A 130 -20.72 -8.03 0.43
C LEU A 130 -21.16 -8.99 -0.69
N GLU A 131 -20.35 -9.14 -1.72
CA GLU A 131 -20.61 -10.10 -2.81
C GLU A 131 -20.68 -11.53 -2.30
N LEU A 132 -19.77 -11.90 -1.39
CA LEU A 132 -19.75 -13.21 -0.73
C LEU A 132 -21.02 -13.43 0.13
N ASP A 133 -21.40 -12.45 0.95
CA ASP A 133 -22.61 -12.52 1.77
C ASP A 133 -23.89 -12.69 0.93
N ILE A 134 -23.96 -11.99 -0.20
CA ILE A 134 -25.08 -12.12 -1.15
C ILE A 134 -25.10 -13.52 -1.75
N ALA A 135 -23.93 -14.07 -2.14
CA ALA A 135 -23.83 -15.41 -2.70
C ALA A 135 -24.28 -16.47 -1.67
N ILE A 136 -23.82 -16.37 -0.42
CA ILE A 136 -24.23 -17.25 0.68
C ILE A 136 -25.75 -17.20 0.88
N LYS A 137 -26.33 -15.99 0.99
CA LYS A 137 -27.79 -15.83 1.15
C LYS A 137 -28.58 -16.42 -0.01
N LYS A 138 -28.09 -16.27 -1.25
CA LYS A 138 -28.70 -16.89 -2.43
C LYS A 138 -28.69 -18.41 -2.34
N ILE A 139 -27.56 -19.01 -1.99
CA ILE A 139 -27.43 -20.47 -1.82
C ILE A 139 -28.38 -20.96 -0.73
N THR A 140 -28.39 -20.34 0.45
CA THR A 140 -29.30 -20.71 1.54
C THR A 140 -30.78 -20.59 1.14
N LEU A 141 -31.14 -19.58 0.34
CA LEU A 141 -32.50 -19.45 -0.17
C LEU A 141 -32.85 -20.58 -1.15
N LEU A 142 -31.93 -20.95 -2.02
CA LEU A 142 -32.11 -22.09 -2.94
C LEU A 142 -32.21 -23.42 -2.19
N GLU A 143 -31.43 -23.61 -1.12
CA GLU A 143 -31.54 -24.77 -0.22
C GLU A 143 -32.92 -24.83 0.44
N ARG A 144 -33.41 -23.71 0.98
CA ARG A 144 -34.76 -23.62 1.58
C ARG A 144 -35.89 -23.87 0.58
N GLN A 145 -35.68 -23.52 -0.69
CA GLN A 145 -36.61 -23.80 -1.77
C GLN A 145 -36.50 -25.25 -2.29
N GLY A 146 -35.57 -26.05 -1.78
CA GLY A 146 -35.33 -27.41 -2.24
C GLY A 146 -34.73 -27.49 -3.65
N ARG A 147 -34.18 -26.38 -4.17
CA ARG A 147 -33.58 -26.32 -5.51
C ARG A 147 -32.12 -26.77 -5.54
N VAL A 148 -31.45 -26.72 -4.39
CA VAL A 148 -30.07 -27.16 -4.20
C VAL A 148 -30.02 -27.98 -2.91
N MET A 149 -29.28 -29.10 -2.94
CA MET A 149 -29.08 -29.93 -1.76
C MET A 149 -28.02 -29.31 -0.84
N PRO A 150 -28.23 -29.26 0.49
CA PRO A 150 -27.23 -28.78 1.43
C PRO A 150 -25.92 -29.58 1.31
N ILE A 151 -24.78 -28.88 1.40
CA ILE A 151 -23.47 -29.52 1.22
C ILE A 151 -23.22 -30.65 2.23
N GLU A 152 -23.71 -30.51 3.46
CA GLU A 152 -23.62 -31.54 4.51
C GLU A 152 -24.35 -32.82 4.09
N THR A 153 -25.53 -32.68 3.47
CA THR A 153 -26.31 -33.81 2.97
C THR A 153 -25.57 -34.51 1.82
N VAL A 154 -24.99 -33.74 0.90
CA VAL A 154 -24.17 -34.30 -0.20
C VAL A 154 -22.96 -35.06 0.36
N GLN A 155 -22.28 -34.50 1.37
CA GLN A 155 -21.17 -35.15 2.04
C GLN A 155 -21.58 -36.46 2.71
N GLN A 156 -22.71 -36.48 3.44
CA GLN A 156 -23.24 -37.69 4.06
C GLN A 156 -23.59 -38.78 3.02
N GLN A 157 -24.22 -38.39 1.91
CA GLN A 157 -24.54 -39.31 0.81
C GLN A 157 -23.27 -39.92 0.20
N ASN A 158 -22.23 -39.10 -0.02
CA ASN A 158 -20.94 -39.56 -0.52
C ASN A 158 -20.27 -40.54 0.45
N SER A 159 -20.22 -40.23 1.74
CA SER A 159 -19.66 -41.15 2.74
C SER A 159 -20.42 -42.48 2.77
N MET A 160 -21.76 -42.45 2.72
CA MET A 160 -22.56 -43.68 2.68
C MET A 160 -22.33 -44.49 1.39
N LEU A 161 -22.15 -43.82 0.25
CA LEU A 161 -21.82 -44.47 -1.02
C LEU A 161 -20.47 -45.18 -0.94
N ILE A 162 -19.44 -44.53 -0.39
CA ILE A 162 -18.12 -45.12 -0.20
C ILE A 162 -18.22 -46.37 0.67
N HIS A 163 -18.87 -46.29 1.83
CA HIS A 163 -19.06 -47.45 2.70
C HIS A 163 -19.77 -48.62 2.03
N LYS A 164 -20.82 -48.36 1.23
CA LYS A 164 -21.50 -49.43 0.48
C LYS A 164 -20.61 -50.05 -0.58
N ILE A 165 -19.80 -49.26 -1.28
CA ILE A 165 -18.84 -49.78 -2.26
C ILE A 165 -17.83 -50.69 -1.55
N ASP A 166 -17.32 -50.29 -0.40
CA ASP A 166 -16.39 -51.10 0.40
C ASP A 166 -17.04 -52.43 0.82
N GLU A 167 -18.29 -52.41 1.30
CA GLU A 167 -19.05 -53.62 1.63
C GLU A 167 -19.23 -54.54 0.43
N TYR A 168 -19.62 -54.00 -0.73
CA TYR A 168 -19.77 -54.77 -1.97
C TYR A 168 -18.43 -55.40 -2.40
N MET A 169 -17.34 -54.65 -2.33
CA MET A 169 -15.99 -55.13 -2.63
C MET A 169 -15.59 -56.28 -1.70
N ALA A 170 -15.86 -56.17 -0.39
CA ALA A 170 -15.57 -57.21 0.58
C ALA A 170 -16.36 -58.52 0.30
N ILE A 171 -17.67 -58.39 0.06
CA ILE A 171 -18.55 -59.54 -0.28
C ILE A 171 -18.09 -60.20 -1.58
N GLY A 172 -17.75 -59.41 -2.59
CA GLY A 172 -17.24 -59.91 -3.88
C GLY A 172 -15.96 -60.73 -3.72
N ALA A 173 -15.01 -60.22 -2.93
CA ALA A 173 -13.76 -60.92 -2.64
C ALA A 173 -13.99 -62.25 -1.90
N GLU A 174 -14.88 -62.27 -0.90
CA GLU A 174 -15.21 -63.49 -0.16
C GLU A 174 -15.89 -64.54 -1.06
N ARG A 175 -16.83 -64.11 -1.91
CA ARG A 175 -17.54 -64.98 -2.85
C ARG A 175 -16.57 -65.65 -3.83
N ILE A 176 -15.62 -64.89 -4.39
CA ILE A 176 -14.57 -65.43 -5.26
C ILE A 176 -13.71 -66.45 -4.48
N ALA A 177 -13.28 -66.10 -3.27
CA ALA A 177 -12.47 -66.99 -2.42
C ALA A 177 -13.20 -68.29 -2.03
N GLN A 178 -14.53 -68.26 -1.87
CA GLN A 178 -15.35 -69.45 -1.66
C GLN A 178 -15.51 -70.27 -2.95
N ALA A 179 -15.74 -69.61 -4.09
CA ALA A 179 -15.95 -70.29 -5.36
C ALA A 179 -14.74 -71.14 -5.79
N ILE A 180 -13.52 -70.64 -5.55
CA ILE A 180 -12.26 -71.32 -5.91
C ILE A 180 -11.83 -72.40 -4.90
N ARG A 181 -12.36 -72.37 -3.67
CA ARG A 181 -11.98 -73.30 -2.58
C ARG A 181 -12.30 -74.76 -2.90
N HIS A 182 -13.29 -75.00 -3.77
CA HIS A 182 -13.77 -76.34 -4.12
C HIS A 182 -13.35 -76.80 -5.52
N CYS A 183 -12.53 -76.02 -6.24
CA CYS A 183 -12.05 -76.39 -7.57
C CYS A 183 -10.91 -77.41 -7.47
N GLN A 184 -10.98 -78.46 -8.29
CA GLN A 184 -10.01 -79.56 -8.30
C GLN A 184 -8.93 -79.42 -9.38
N SER A 185 -9.08 -78.46 -10.31
CA SER A 185 -8.08 -78.15 -11.34
C SER A 185 -7.88 -76.64 -11.49
N ASP A 186 -6.72 -76.24 -12.00
CA ASP A 186 -6.43 -74.81 -12.24
C ASP A 186 -7.26 -74.23 -13.38
N ASP A 187 -7.63 -75.04 -14.38
CA ASP A 187 -8.55 -74.60 -15.44
C ASP A 187 -9.95 -74.31 -14.89
N ASP A 188 -10.47 -75.16 -14.01
CA ASP A 188 -11.75 -74.94 -13.33
C ASP A 188 -11.70 -73.69 -12.43
N ARG A 189 -10.58 -73.47 -11.72
CA ARG A 189 -10.37 -72.21 -10.96
C ARG A 189 -10.43 -70.98 -11.85
N ARG A 190 -9.73 -70.99 -12.99
CA ARG A 190 -9.69 -69.83 -13.91
C ARG A 190 -11.06 -69.50 -14.47
N VAL A 191 -11.80 -70.50 -14.95
CA VAL A 191 -13.16 -70.32 -15.48
C VAL A 191 -14.09 -69.76 -14.41
N LYS A 192 -13.98 -70.25 -13.17
CA LYS A 192 -14.85 -69.83 -12.08
C LYS A 192 -14.52 -68.45 -11.53
N ILE A 193 -13.23 -68.09 -11.48
CA ILE A 193 -12.78 -66.71 -11.17
C ILE A 193 -13.32 -65.74 -12.22
N ASP A 194 -13.18 -66.08 -13.50
CA ASP A 194 -13.63 -65.22 -14.60
C ASP A 194 -15.16 -65.01 -14.55
N TYR A 195 -15.92 -66.08 -14.32
CA TYR A 195 -17.37 -66.01 -14.13
C TYR A 195 -17.77 -65.12 -12.94
N GLU A 196 -17.15 -65.32 -11.77
CA GLU A 196 -17.49 -64.57 -10.57
C GLU A 196 -17.07 -63.09 -10.65
N LEU A 197 -15.95 -62.79 -11.30
CA LEU A 197 -15.52 -61.42 -11.61
C LEU A 197 -16.48 -60.73 -12.59
N HIS A 198 -16.86 -61.40 -13.68
CA HIS A 198 -17.84 -60.87 -14.62
C HIS A 198 -19.18 -60.59 -13.95
N ARG A 199 -19.64 -61.50 -13.09
CA ARG A 199 -20.85 -61.33 -12.30
C ARG A 199 -20.72 -60.15 -11.33
N PHE A 200 -19.61 -60.06 -10.61
CA PHE A 200 -19.33 -58.96 -9.68
C PHE A 200 -19.35 -57.60 -10.38
N VAL A 201 -18.66 -57.48 -11.53
CA VAL A 201 -18.66 -56.24 -12.33
C VAL A 201 -20.06 -55.90 -12.83
N LYS A 202 -20.87 -56.90 -13.22
CA LYS A 202 -22.27 -56.69 -13.63
C LYS A 202 -23.14 -56.18 -12.47
N ASP A 203 -23.01 -56.77 -11.29
CA ASP A 203 -23.72 -56.36 -10.08
C ASP A 203 -23.32 -54.94 -9.65
N LEU A 204 -22.03 -54.60 -9.72
CA LEU A 204 -21.51 -53.26 -9.42
C LEU A 204 -22.04 -52.21 -10.42
N LYS A 205 -22.02 -52.51 -11.73
CA LYS A 205 -22.58 -51.62 -12.76
C LYS A 205 -24.07 -51.38 -12.52
N ARG A 206 -24.82 -52.42 -12.17
CA ARG A 206 -26.24 -52.32 -11.83
C ARG A 206 -26.46 -51.41 -10.62
N PHE A 207 -25.69 -51.61 -9.54
CA PHE A 207 -25.73 -50.76 -8.35
C PHE A 207 -25.47 -49.28 -8.65
N MET A 208 -24.48 -48.97 -9.50
CA MET A 208 -24.22 -47.58 -9.91
C MET A 208 -25.36 -47.00 -10.76
N SER A 209 -25.97 -47.79 -11.65
CA SER A 209 -27.04 -47.32 -12.54
C SER A 209 -28.40 -47.14 -11.86
N GLU A 210 -28.73 -47.95 -10.85
CA GLU A 210 -30.01 -47.84 -10.11
C GLU A 210 -30.07 -46.57 -9.24
N ARG A 211 -28.96 -45.82 -9.11
CA ARG A 211 -28.87 -44.59 -8.32
C ARG A 211 -28.78 -43.29 -9.13
N GLU A 212 -28.76 -43.33 -10.46
CA GLU A 212 -28.87 -42.13 -11.31
C GLU A 212 -30.31 -41.53 -11.33
N VAL A 213 -31.27 -42.19 -10.67
CA VAL A 213 -32.67 -41.74 -10.55
C VAL A 213 -32.95 -41.24 -9.11
N VAL A 214 -32.30 -40.15 -8.70
CA VAL A 214 -32.72 -39.32 -7.55
C VAL A 214 -32.43 -37.86 -7.85
#